data_AF-F8PJR5-F1
#
_entry.id   AF-F8PJR5-F1
#
_cell.length_a   1.000
_cell.length_b   1.000
_cell.length_c   1.000
_cell.angle_alpha   90.00
_cell.angle_beta   90.00
_cell.angle_gamma   90.00
#
_symmetry.space_group_name_H-M   'P 1'
#
loop_
_entity.id
_entity.type
_entity.pdbx_description
1 polymer ?
#
loop_
_entity_poly.entity_id
_entity_poly.type
_entity_poly.pdbx_seq_one_letter_code
_entity_poly.pdbx_strand_id
1 'polypeptide(L)'
;MCTYLFQKEICLDIGVENLARDIAHPTSALLDSGANRIFIDQVWAEKIRLPLVKLDASIPVYNTDSTLNAGGWKINLILGWTWLFKHNPEIDWQTGVVTLSRCPQECDDLGKPSHI
;
A
#
# COMPACT_ATOMS: atom_id res chain seq x y z
N MET A 1 30.59 5.20 11.49
CA MET A 1 29.57 4.15 11.34
C MET A 1 29.04 4.27 9.92
N CYS A 2 29.22 3.27 9.07
CA CYS A 2 28.75 3.32 7.69
C CYS A 2 27.35 2.70 7.63
N THR A 3 26.36 3.50 7.25
CA THR A 3 25.00 3.03 7.00
C THR A 3 24.93 2.53 5.57
N TYR A 4 24.69 1.22 5.38
CA TYR A 4 24.47 0.64 4.07
C TYR A 4 22.97 0.64 3.81
N LEU A 5 22.53 1.32 2.75
CA LEU A 5 21.14 1.28 2.31
C LEU A 5 20.98 0.07 1.39
N PHE A 6 20.09 -0.87 1.74
CA PHE A 6 19.68 -1.92 0.82
C PHE A 6 18.78 -1.27 -0.24
N GLN A 7 19.26 -1.18 -1.48
CA GLN A 7 18.64 -0.37 -2.54
C GLN A 7 17.57 -1.13 -3.34
N LYS A 8 16.90 -2.10 -2.74
CA LYS A 8 15.82 -2.86 -3.39
C LYS A 8 14.53 -2.67 -2.61
N GLU A 9 13.67 -1.82 -3.15
CA GLU A 9 12.28 -1.70 -2.73
C GLU A 9 11.52 -2.95 -3.16
N ILE A 10 10.67 -3.48 -2.29
CA ILE A 10 9.78 -4.60 -2.62
C ILE A 10 8.38 -4.03 -2.78
N CYS A 11 7.90 -4.09 -4.02
CA CYS A 11 6.59 -3.62 -4.38
C CYS A 11 5.69 -4.78 -4.81
N LEU A 12 4.40 -4.64 -4.53
CA LEU A 12 3.36 -5.56 -4.98
C LEU A 12 2.44 -4.82 -5.95
N ASP A 13 2.25 -5.38 -7.14
CA ASP A 13 1.27 -4.85 -8.09
C ASP A 13 -0.15 -5.23 -7.63
N ILE A 14 -0.97 -4.21 -7.38
CA ILE A 14 -2.33 -4.39 -6.89
C ILE A 14 -3.32 -3.49 -7.62
N GLY A 15 -4.60 -3.86 -7.60
CA GLY A 15 -5.71 -3.00 -8.00
C GLY A 15 -6.29 -2.27 -6.78
N VAL A 16 -6.43 -0.95 -6.87
CA VAL A 16 -7.22 -0.19 -5.90
C VAL A 16 -8.62 0.00 -6.46
N GLU A 17 -9.59 -0.63 -5.81
CA GLU A 17 -10.99 -0.61 -6.24
C GLU A 17 -11.69 0.69 -5.82
N ASN A 18 -12.31 1.34 -6.80
CA ASN A 18 -13.22 2.43 -6.58
C ASN A 18 -14.66 1.90 -6.59
N LEU A 19 -15.16 1.51 -5.41
CA LEU A 19 -16.50 0.92 -5.25
C LEU A 19 -17.63 1.84 -5.72
N ALA A 20 -17.42 3.16 -5.71
CA ALA A 20 -18.42 4.11 -6.21
C ALA A 20 -18.56 4.07 -7.75
N ARG A 21 -17.59 3.49 -8.45
CA ARG A 21 -17.50 3.48 -9.91
C ARG A 21 -17.33 2.09 -10.50
N ASP A 22 -17.18 1.07 -9.65
CA ASP A 22 -16.90 -0.32 -10.03
C ASP A 22 -15.70 -0.46 -10.98
N ILE A 23 -14.62 0.28 -10.68
CA ILE A 23 -13.38 0.28 -11.47
C ILE A 23 -12.18 0.04 -10.54
N ALA A 24 -11.30 -0.87 -10.94
CA ALA A 24 -10.00 -1.06 -10.31
C ALA A 24 -8.91 -0.23 -11.01
N HIS A 25 -8.10 0.47 -10.22
CA HIS A 25 -6.95 1.24 -10.69
C HIS A 25 -5.64 0.50 -10.33
N PRO A 26 -4.89 -0.03 -11.32
CA PRO A 26 -3.65 -0.74 -11.03
C PRO A 26 -2.57 0.23 -10.54
N THR A 27 -1.80 -0.19 -9.54
CA THR A 27 -0.62 0.51 -9.04
C THR A 27 0.35 -0.47 -8.40
N SER A 28 1.63 -0.11 -8.37
CA SER A 28 2.62 -0.78 -7.54
C SER A 28 2.59 -0.18 -6.13
N ALA A 29 2.53 -1.04 -5.10
CA ALA A 29 2.43 -0.66 -3.70
C ALA A 29 3.68 -1.09 -2.94
N LEU A 30 4.29 -0.19 -2.18
CA LEU A 30 5.46 -0.52 -1.35
C LEU A 30 5.05 -1.36 -0.14
N LEU A 31 5.79 -2.44 0.12
CA LEU A 31 5.71 -3.15 1.39
C LEU A 31 6.62 -2.46 2.41
N ASP A 32 6.03 -1.90 3.46
CA ASP A 32 6.79 -1.18 4.49
C ASP A 32 6.35 -1.61 5.89
N SER A 33 7.13 -2.51 6.50
CA SER A 33 6.88 -2.93 7.89
C SER A 33 7.11 -1.82 8.91
N GLY A 34 7.77 -0.72 8.53
CA GLY A 34 7.93 0.48 9.35
C GLY A 34 6.69 1.38 9.37
N ALA A 35 5.78 1.20 8.42
CA ALA A 35 4.49 1.87 8.39
C ALA A 35 3.46 1.06 9.21
N ASN A 36 2.70 1.71 10.10
CA ASN A 36 1.68 0.99 10.88
C ASN A 36 0.41 0.66 10.06
N ARG A 37 -0.02 1.58 9.21
CA ARG A 37 -1.29 1.51 8.45
C ARG A 37 -1.03 1.51 6.94
N ILE A 38 -2.10 1.43 6.16
CA ILE A 38 -2.08 1.64 4.71
C ILE A 38 -2.12 3.14 4.44
N PHE A 39 -1.26 3.62 3.56
CA PHE A 39 -1.20 5.03 3.15
C PHE A 39 -1.37 5.13 1.64
N ILE A 40 -2.14 6.12 1.19
CA ILE A 40 -2.37 6.41 -0.23
C ILE A 40 -1.95 7.86 -0.51
N ASP A 41 -1.27 8.07 -1.64
CA ASP A 41 -0.93 9.41 -2.10
C ASP A 41 -2.20 10.18 -2.45
N GLN A 42 -2.33 11.38 -1.89
CA GLN A 42 -3.53 12.20 -2.05
C GLN A 42 -3.72 12.63 -3.51
N VAL A 43 -2.65 13.04 -4.20
CA VAL A 43 -2.73 13.53 -5.58
C VAL A 43 -3.15 12.40 -6.51
N TRP A 44 -2.62 11.20 -6.30
CA TRP A 44 -3.02 10.02 -7.04
C TRP A 44 -4.47 9.63 -6.75
N ALA A 45 -4.89 9.62 -5.48
CA ALA A 45 -6.25 9.30 -5.09
C ALA A 45 -7.29 10.27 -5.69
N GLU A 46 -6.97 11.58 -5.71
CA GLU A 46 -7.76 12.60 -6.38
C GLU A 46 -7.82 12.36 -7.90
N LYS A 47 -6.68 12.04 -8.53
CA LYS A 47 -6.59 11.74 -9.97
C LYS A 47 -7.47 10.56 -10.37
N ILE A 48 -7.50 9.49 -9.56
CA ILE A 48 -8.36 8.32 -9.82
C ILE A 48 -9.80 8.49 -9.29
N ARG A 49 -10.10 9.66 -8.70
CA ARG A 49 -11.42 10.03 -8.15
C ARG A 49 -11.90 9.03 -7.10
N LEU A 50 -11.00 8.58 -6.22
CA LEU A 50 -11.43 7.83 -5.05
C LEU A 50 -12.29 8.72 -4.15
N PRO A 51 -13.33 8.17 -3.50
CA PRO A 51 -14.11 8.90 -2.51
C PRO A 51 -13.23 9.18 -1.28
N LEU A 52 -12.69 10.40 -1.18
CA LEU A 52 -11.87 10.85 -0.06
C LEU A 52 -12.73 11.58 0.96
N VAL A 53 -12.63 11.17 2.23
CA VAL A 53 -13.17 11.92 3.37
C VAL A 53 -11.99 12.62 4.03
N LYS A 54 -12.01 13.96 4.02
CA LYS A 54 -11.01 14.75 4.74
C LYS A 54 -11.23 14.58 6.24
N LEU A 55 -10.17 14.21 6.97
CA LEU A 55 -10.21 14.14 8.42
C LEU A 55 -10.19 15.56 9.02
N ASP A 56 -10.90 15.77 10.13
CA ASP A 56 -10.91 17.03 10.87
C ASP A 56 -9.51 17.39 11.42
N ALA A 57 -8.72 16.37 11.72
CA ALA A 57 -7.31 16.49 12.06
C ALA A 57 -6.46 15.67 11.10
N SER A 58 -5.43 16.29 10.51
CA SER A 58 -4.44 15.59 9.69
C SER A 58 -3.66 14.60 10.56
N ILE A 59 -3.41 13.40 10.03
CA ILE A 59 -2.51 12.43 10.65
C ILE A 59 -1.11 12.73 10.12
N PRO A 60 -0.18 13.27 10.94
CA PRO A 60 1.16 13.54 10.47
C PRO A 60 1.89 12.21 10.20
N VAL A 61 2.51 12.11 9.04
CA VAL A 61 3.39 10.99 8.68
C VAL A 61 4.83 11.48 8.72
N TYR A 62 5.61 10.88 9.61
CA TYR A 62 7.02 11.19 9.79
C TYR A 62 7.88 10.14 9.10
N ASN A 63 8.91 10.59 8.40
CA ASN A 63 9.98 9.75 7.89
C ASN A 63 10.79 9.14 9.05
N THR A 64 11.64 8.16 8.75
CA THR A 64 12.53 7.52 9.74
C THR A 64 13.54 8.48 10.38
N ASP A 65 13.85 9.59 9.72
CA ASP A 65 14.67 10.69 10.25
C ASP A 65 13.87 11.71 11.08
N SER A 66 12.60 11.39 11.41
CA SER A 66 11.66 12.25 12.13
C SER A 66 11.25 13.54 11.41
N THR A 67 11.61 13.71 10.14
CA THR A 67 11.09 14.81 9.33
C THR A 67 9.67 14.52 8.88
N LEU A 68 8.86 15.57 8.71
CA LEU A 68 7.54 15.42 8.09
C LEU A 68 7.73 14.98 6.63
N ASN A 69 6.95 13.99 6.19
CA ASN A 69 6.92 13.61 4.79
C ASN A 69 6.27 14.73 3.93
N ALA A 70 7.07 15.74 3.56
CA ALA A 70 6.64 16.95 2.87
C ALA A 70 7.04 17.00 1.38
N GLY A 71 7.85 16.04 0.91
CA GLY A 71 8.43 16.01 -0.43
C GLY A 71 7.53 15.40 -1.51
N GLY A 72 6.32 14.96 -1.16
CA GLY A 72 5.47 14.15 -2.01
C GLY A 72 5.90 12.69 -2.03
N TRP A 73 4.94 11.79 -2.20
CA TRP A 73 5.21 10.36 -2.29
C TRP A 73 5.62 10.00 -3.71
N LYS A 74 6.76 9.33 -3.89
CA LYS A 74 7.08 8.68 -5.19
C LYS A 74 6.22 7.44 -5.45
N ILE A 75 5.59 6.91 -4.40
CA ILE A 75 4.85 5.67 -4.40
C ILE A 75 3.39 5.99 -4.09
N ASN A 76 2.47 5.51 -4.92
CA ASN A 76 1.04 5.83 -4.77
C ASN A 76 0.41 5.17 -3.54
N LEU A 77 0.94 4.02 -3.10
CA LEU A 77 0.38 3.24 -2.02
C LEU A 77 1.46 2.54 -1.20
N ILE A 78 1.30 2.57 0.12
CA ILE A 78 2.13 1.81 1.06
C ILE A 78 1.25 0.84 1.84
N LEU A 79 1.68 -0.41 1.89
CA LEU A 79 1.08 -1.48 2.68
C LEU A 79 1.88 -1.64 3.96
N GLY A 80 1.33 -1.07 5.05
CA GLY A 80 1.92 -1.15 6.38
C GLY A 80 1.63 -2.45 7.13
N TRP A 81 2.05 -2.47 8.39
CA TRP A 81 1.96 -3.59 9.31
C TRP A 81 0.57 -4.22 9.40
N THR A 82 -0.51 -3.44 9.46
CA THR A 82 -1.86 -4.00 9.52
C THR A 82 -2.18 -4.91 8.33
N TRP A 83 -1.69 -4.55 7.13
CA TRP A 83 -1.88 -5.36 5.93
C TRP A 83 -0.93 -6.56 5.94
N LEU A 84 0.35 -6.33 6.23
CA LEU A 84 1.37 -7.40 6.29
C LEU A 84 1.02 -8.47 7.31
N PHE A 85 0.50 -8.10 8.48
CA PHE A 85 0.05 -9.03 9.51
C PHE A 85 -1.15 -9.86 9.05
N LYS A 86 -2.14 -9.23 8.40
CA LYS A 86 -3.35 -9.93 7.90
C LYS A 86 -3.01 -10.90 6.77
N HIS A 87 -2.23 -10.46 5.79
CA HIS A 87 -1.98 -11.22 4.56
C HIS A 87 -0.76 -12.13 4.63
N ASN A 88 0.14 -11.88 5.60
CA ASN A 88 1.31 -12.67 5.92
C ASN A 88 2.06 -13.18 4.67
N PRO A 89 2.54 -12.29 3.78
CA PRO A 89 3.17 -12.68 2.52
C PRO A 89 4.48 -13.45 2.73
N GLU A 90 4.82 -14.28 1.75
CA GLU A 90 6.14 -14.88 1.60
C GLU A 90 6.97 -13.98 0.69
N ILE A 91 8.11 -13.51 1.21
CA ILE A 91 8.99 -12.60 0.49
C ILE A 91 10.32 -13.30 0.28
N ASP A 92 10.68 -13.52 -0.98
CA ASP A 92 12.04 -13.86 -1.35
C ASP A 92 12.83 -12.56 -1.47
N TRP A 93 13.68 -12.29 -0.48
CA TRP A 93 14.48 -11.07 -0.42
C TRP A 93 15.56 -10.98 -1.50
N GLN A 94 16.01 -12.11 -2.06
CA GLN A 94 17.00 -12.11 -3.13
C GLN A 94 16.34 -11.74 -4.45
N THR A 95 15.26 -12.43 -4.80
CA THR A 95 14.57 -12.23 -6.10
C THR A 95 13.62 -11.05 -6.06
N GLY A 96 13.09 -10.69 -4.89
CA GLY A 96 12.03 -9.68 -4.70
C GLY A 96 10.63 -10.24 -4.96
N VAL A 97 10.48 -11.56 -5.13
CA VAL A 97 9.18 -12.20 -5.38
C VAL A 97 8.34 -12.21 -4.10
N VAL A 98 7.08 -11.82 -4.24
CA VAL A 98 6.08 -11.84 -3.17
C VAL A 98 5.01 -12.87 -3.50
N THR A 99 4.74 -13.80 -2.58
CA THR A 99 3.72 -14.85 -2.72
C THR A 99 2.68 -14.72 -1.60
N LEU A 100 1.39 -14.82 -1.97
CA LEU A 100 0.24 -14.70 -1.05
C LEU A 100 -0.42 -16.05 -0.74
N SER A 101 0.39 -17.09 -0.51
CA SER A 101 -0.06 -18.46 -0.20
C SER A 101 -0.82 -18.57 1.14
N ARG A 102 -0.77 -17.52 1.96
CA ARG A 102 -1.36 -17.45 3.31
C ARG A 102 -2.43 -16.36 3.45
N CYS A 103 -2.96 -15.84 2.34
CA CYS A 103 -4.07 -14.87 2.41
C CYS A 103 -5.28 -15.52 3.12
N PRO A 104 -6.01 -14.76 3.96
CA PRO A 104 -7.31 -15.21 4.46
C PRO A 104 -8.27 -15.56 3.30
N GLN A 105 -9.14 -16.55 3.50
CA GLN A 105 -10.14 -16.98 2.49
C GLN A 105 -11.03 -15.82 1.99
N GLU A 106 -11.29 -14.82 2.84
CA GLU A 106 -12.00 -13.58 2.46
C GLU A 106 -11.38 -12.87 1.24
N CYS A 107 -10.07 -13.02 1.01
CA CYS A 107 -9.39 -12.46 -0.16
C CYS A 107 -9.90 -13.07 -1.48
N ASP A 108 -10.26 -14.37 -1.47
CA ASP A 108 -10.64 -15.13 -2.67
C ASP A 108 -12.04 -14.73 -3.18
N ASP A 109 -12.89 -14.21 -2.29
CA ASP A 109 -14.25 -13.79 -2.60
C ASP A 109 -14.33 -12.34 -3.13
N LEU A 110 -13.30 -11.52 -2.87
CA LEU A 110 -13.23 -10.13 -3.35
C LEU A 110 -12.79 -10.04 -4.82
N GLY A 111 -12.13 -11.06 -5.37
CA GLY A 111 -11.71 -11.10 -6.78
C GLY A 111 -12.80 -11.50 -7.78
N LYS A 112 -14.02 -11.78 -7.31
CA LYS A 112 -15.15 -12.13 -8.18
C LYS A 112 -15.99 -10.87 -8.38
N PRO A 113 -16.15 -10.36 -9.63
CA PRO A 113 -17.12 -9.31 -9.87
C PRO A 113 -18.48 -9.81 -9.37
N SER A 114 -19.12 -9.01 -8.52
CA SER A 114 -20.42 -9.32 -7.98
C SER A 114 -21.42 -9.31 -9.13
N HIS A 115 -21.78 -10.51 -9.61
CA HIS A 115 -22.89 -10.67 -10.55
C HIS A 115 -24.19 -10.25 -9.85
N ILE A 116 -24.72 -9.09 -10.25
CA ILE A 116 -26.16 -8.79 -10.21
C ILE A 116 -26.61 -8.57 -11.66
#